data_AF-A0A9P1NIM3-F1
#
_entry.id   AF-A0A9P1NIM3-F1
#
_cell.length_a   1.000
_cell.length_b   1.000
_cell.length_c   1.000
_cell.angle_alpha   90.00
_cell.angle_beta   90.00
_cell.angle_gamma   90.00
#
_symmetry.space_group_name_H-M   'P 1'
#
loop_
_entity.id
_entity.type
_entity.pdbx_description
1 polymer ?
#
loop_
_entity_poly.entity_id
_entity_poly.type
_entity_poly.pdbx_seq_one_letter_code
_entity_poly.pdbx_strand_id
1 'polypeptide(L)' 'MLQITLDEINSIPEVYYKGEKITKRIKVSFDWETATYYDESKANILIKRGVKDSLGSPTVETIETKKQGKIITTLVY' A
#
# COMPACT_ATOMS: atom_id res chain seq x y z
N MET A 1 -1.99 -12.80 0.98
CA MET A 1 -2.73 -12.60 -0.27
C MET A 1 -3.28 -11.18 -0.31
N LEU A 2 -3.05 -10.46 -1.41
CA LEU A 2 -3.67 -9.17 -1.73
C LEU A 2 -4.60 -9.39 -2.93
N GLN A 3 -5.79 -8.84 -2.89
CA GLN A 3 -6.70 -8.83 -4.02
C GLN A 3 -7.27 -7.43 -4.21
N ILE A 4 -7.10 -6.88 -5.42
CA ILE A 4 -7.70 -5.62 -5.86
C ILE A 4 -8.60 -5.96 -7.03
N THR A 5 -9.92 -5.74 -6.88
CA THR A 5 -10.92 -6.06 -7.90
C THR A 5 -11.59 -4.78 -8.35
N LEU A 6 -11.67 -4.55 -9.65
CA LEU A 6 -12.41 -3.44 -10.26
C LEU A 6 -13.50 -4.07 -11.13
N ASP A 7 -14.75 -3.68 -10.90
CA ASP A 7 -15.87 -4.09 -11.75
C ASP A 7 -15.82 -3.32 -13.08
N GLU A 8 -15.48 -2.03 -13.00
CA GLU A 8 -15.26 -1.14 -14.14
C GLU A 8 -13.99 -0.31 -13.92
N ILE A 9 -13.37 0.19 -14.99
CA ILE A 9 -12.09 0.93 -14.92
C ILE A 9 -12.13 2.17 -14.01
N ASN A 10 -13.31 2.79 -13.88
CA ASN A 10 -13.53 3.98 -13.04
C ASN A 10 -14.25 3.68 -11.72
N SER A 11 -14.54 2.41 -11.43
CA SER A 11 -15.20 2.00 -10.19
C SER A 11 -14.27 2.15 -8.98
N ILE A 12 -14.85 2.29 -7.79
CA ILE A 12 -14.07 2.23 -6.55
C ILE A 12 -13.63 0.78 -6.34
N PRO A 13 -12.33 0.47 -6.37
CA PRO A 13 -11.86 -0.91 -6.32
C PRO A 13 -12.24 -1.59 -5.00
N GLU A 14 -12.64 -2.85 -5.04
CA GLU A 14 -12.67 -3.73 -3.87
C GLU A 14 -11.24 -4.16 -3.49
N VAL A 15 -10.88 -4.06 -2.21
CA VAL A 15 -9.53 -4.35 -1.73
C VAL A 15 -9.64 -5.29 -0.55
N TYR A 16 -9.05 -6.45 -0.70
CA TYR A 16 -8.91 -7.45 0.34
C TYR A 16 -7.43 -7.63 0.66
N TYR A 17 -7.07 -7.51 1.93
CA TYR A 17 -5.71 -7.73 2.40
C TYR A 17 -5.72 -8.80 3.49
N LYS A 18 -4.94 -9.86 3.29
CA LYS A 18 -4.89 -11.03 4.20
C LYS A 18 -6.28 -11.65 4.50
N GLY A 19 -7.20 -11.57 3.54
CA GLY A 19 -8.56 -12.09 3.67
C GLY A 19 -9.58 -11.08 4.26
N GLU A 20 -9.13 -9.92 4.73
CA GLU A 20 -10.01 -8.89 5.29
C GLU A 20 -10.36 -7.83 4.24
N LYS A 21 -11.66 -7.49 4.14
CA LYS A 21 -12.14 -6.42 3.26
C LYS A 21 -11.84 -5.06 3.88
N ILE A 22 -11.10 -4.23 3.15
CA ILE A 22 -10.80 -2.87 3.60
C ILE A 22 -11.95 -1.95 3.18
N THR A 23 -12.57 -1.27 4.14
CA THR A 23 -13.68 -0.33 3.92
C THR A 23 -13.25 1.12 4.12
N LYS A 24 -14.11 2.09 3.76
CA LYS A 24 -13.88 3.55 3.91
C LYS A 24 -12.59 4.06 3.25
N ARG A 25 -12.28 3.55 2.07
CA ARG A 25 -11.05 3.85 1.32
C ARG A 25 -11.17 5.21 0.64
N ILE A 26 -10.13 6.02 0.77
CA ILE A 26 -9.96 7.33 0.16
C ILE A 26 -9.03 7.22 -1.05
N LYS A 27 -7.97 6.40 -0.94
CA LYS A 27 -7.00 6.17 -2.02
C LYS A 27 -6.40 4.77 -1.89
N VAL A 28 -6.24 4.10 -3.02
CA VAL A 28 -5.49 2.84 -3.12
C VAL A 28 -4.40 3.06 -4.17
N SER A 29 -3.16 2.79 -3.81
CA SER A 29 -2.02 2.79 -4.73
C SER A 29 -1.31 1.45 -4.63
N PHE A 30 -1.08 0.87 -5.79
CA PHE A 30 -0.30 -0.34 -5.95
C PHE A 30 0.80 -0.04 -6.96
N ASP A 31 2.03 -0.27 -6.55
CA ASP A 31 3.19 -0.25 -7.40
C ASP A 31 4.03 -1.49 -7.12
N TRP A 32 4.78 -1.89 -8.13
CA TRP A 32 5.65 -3.04 -8.04
C TRP A 32 6.97 -2.70 -8.72
N GLU A 33 8.06 -3.14 -8.11
CA GLU A 33 9.40 -2.98 -8.63
C GLU A 33 9.98 -4.36 -8.95
N THR A 34 10.59 -4.50 -10.13
CA THR A 34 11.38 -5.67 -10.50
C THR A 34 12.68 -5.70 -9.70
N ALA A 35 13.22 -6.90 -9.49
CA ALA A 35 14.54 -7.04 -8.89
C ALA A 35 15.61 -6.34 -9.75
N THR A 36 16.55 -5.68 -9.09
CA THR A 36 17.77 -5.14 -9.70
C THR A 36 18.98 -5.89 -9.15
N TYR A 37 20.20 -5.47 -9.51
CA TYR A 37 21.42 -6.01 -8.91
C TYR A 37 21.50 -5.74 -7.39
N TYR A 38 20.88 -4.66 -6.91
CA TYR A 38 20.98 -4.21 -5.52
C TYR A 38 19.70 -4.44 -4.70
N ASP A 39 18.55 -4.57 -5.36
CA ASP A 39 17.24 -4.64 -4.71
C ASP A 39 16.46 -5.88 -5.13
N GLU A 40 15.77 -6.48 -4.17
CA GLU A 40 14.79 -7.54 -4.42
C GLU A 40 13.51 -6.97 -5.04
N SER A 41 12.80 -7.78 -5.83
CA SER A 41 11.46 -7.42 -6.28
C SER A 41 10.55 -7.17 -5.08
N LYS A 42 9.80 -6.07 -5.10
CA LYS A 42 8.93 -5.68 -4.00
C LYS A 42 7.59 -5.14 -4.53
N ALA A 43 6.53 -5.52 -3.84
CA ALA A 43 5.21 -4.95 -4.02
C ALA A 43 5.01 -3.90 -2.92
N ASN A 44 4.73 -2.66 -3.31
CA ASN A 44 4.34 -1.61 -2.38
C ASN A 44 2.84 -1.37 -2.51
N ILE A 45 2.17 -1.33 -1.36
CA ILE A 45 0.74 -1.05 -1.28
C ILE A 45 0.58 0.10 -0.31
N LEU A 46 -0.12 1.13 -0.77
CA LEU A 46 -0.51 2.25 0.06
C LEU A 46 -2.03 2.38 0.00
N ILE A 47 -2.67 2.26 1.16
CA ILE A 47 -4.11 2.44 1.30
C ILE A 47 -4.36 3.57 2.29
N LYS A 48 -5.02 4.64 1.82
CA LYS A 48 -5.56 5.69 2.67
C LYS A 48 -7.01 5.38 2.96
N ARG A 49 -7.40 5.36 4.22
CA ARG A 49 -8.80 5.19 4.62
C ARG A 49 -9.22 6.26 5.63
N GLY A 50 -10.49 6.66 5.56
CA GLY A 50 -11.11 7.56 6.52
C GLY A 50 -11.51 6.78 7.76
N VAL A 51 -11.00 7.21 8.92
CA VAL A 51 -11.37 6.67 10.23
C VAL A 51 -11.82 7.81 11.14
N LYS A 52 -12.46 7.46 12.26
CA LYS A 52 -12.73 8.42 13.32
C LYS A 52 -11.72 8.17 14.44
N ASP A 53 -11.15 9.23 14.99
CA ASP A 53 -10.32 9.10 16.18
C ASP A 53 -11.16 8.80 17.44
N SER A 54 -10.52 8.67 18.59
CA SER A 54 -11.19 8.41 19.87
C SER A 54 -12.16 9.52 20.31
N LEU A 55 -12.08 10.70 19.70
CA LEU A 55 -12.96 11.85 19.94
C LEU A 55 -14.06 11.99 18.87
N GLY A 56 -14.10 11.07 17.89
CA GLY A 56 -15.08 11.06 16.81
C GLY A 56 -14.74 11.96 15.62
N SER A 57 -13.57 12.61 15.62
CA SER A 57 -13.14 13.50 14.55
C SER A 57 -12.69 12.72 13.32
N PRO A 58 -13.00 13.17 12.10
CA PRO A 58 -12.56 12.50 10.88
C PRO A 58 -11.03 12.63 10.75
N THR A 59 -10.36 11.49 10.61
CA THR A 59 -8.92 11.42 10.36
C THR A 59 -8.61 10.42 9.24
N VAL A 60 -7.40 10.49 8.70
CA VAL A 60 -6.93 9.63 7.61
C VAL A 60 -5.84 8.71 8.14
N GLU A 61 -6.09 7.41 8.06
CA GLU A 61 -5.09 6.39 8.36
C GLU A 61 -4.42 5.92 7.06
N THR A 62 -3.12 5.68 7.12
CA THR A 62 -2.34 5.11 6.00
C THR A 62 -1.82 3.74 6.39
N ILE A 63 -2.20 2.73 5.61
CA ILE A 63 -1.62 1.39 5.68
C ILE A 63 -0.55 1.32 4.58
N GLU A 64 0.70 1.17 4.98
CA GLU A 64 1.85 1.04 4.07
C GLU A 64 2.63 -0.25 4.40
N THR A 65 2.87 -1.08 3.38
CA THR A 65 3.79 -2.21 3.48
C THR A 65 5.11 -1.87 2.80
N LYS A 66 6.07 -1.30 3.54
CA LYS A 66 7.47 -1.19 3.12
C LYS A 66 8.30 -2.25 3.84
N LYS A 67 9.05 -3.07 3.08
CA LYS A 67 10.19 -3.82 3.64
C LYS A 67 11.29 -2.79 3.88
N GLN A 68 11.85 -2.71 5.11
CA GLN A 68 12.97 -1.80 5.38
C GLN A 68 14.15 -2.19 4.48
N GLY A 69 14.53 -1.32 3.54
CA GLY A 69 15.68 -1.50 2.68
C GLY A 69 16.99 -1.35 3.47
N LYS A 70 17.95 -2.23 3.21
CA LYS A 70 19.31 -2.15 3.74
C LYS A 70 20.03 -0.96 3.08
N ILE A 71 20.58 -0.05 3.87
CA ILE A 71 21.44 1.04 3.36
C ILE A 71 22.72 0.40 2.81
N ILE A 72 22.97 0.52 1.51
CA ILE A 72 24.25 0.15 0.88
C ILE A 72 24.96 1.46 0.53
N THR A 73 25.96 1.83 1.33
CA THR A 73 26.89 2.92 1.00
C THR A 73 27.89 2.41 -0.04
N THR A 74 27.87 2.97 -1.24
CA THR A 74 28.92 2.72 -2.25
C THR A 74 29.96 3.83 -2.14
N LEU A 75 31.20 3.47 -1.78
CA LEU A 75 32.36 4.36 -1.94
C LEU A 75 32.88 4.19 -3.37
N VAL A 76 32.84 5.26 -4.15
CA VAL A 76 33.48 5.32 -5.47
C VAL A 76 34.93 5.73 -5.25
N TYR A 77 35.86 4.88 -5.65
CA TYR A 77 37.31 5.16 -5.68
C TYR A 77 37.71 5.78 -7.02
#